data_AF-A0A0U1E023-F1
#
_entry.id   AF-A0A0U1E023-F1
#
_cell.length_a   1.000
_cell.length_b   1.000
_cell.length_c   1.000
_cell.angle_alpha   90.00
_cell.angle_beta   90.00
_cell.angle_gamma   90.00
#
_symmetry.space_group_name_H-M   'P 1'
#
loop_
_entity.id
_entity.type
_entity.pdbx_description
1 polymer ?
#
loop_
_entity_poly.entity_id
_entity_poly.type
_entity_poly.pdbx_seq_one_letter_code
_entity_poly.pdbx_strand_id
1 'polypeptide(L)'
;MDFSAVTKPVERLLATAQNGLEVLRYGGLETGSVPSPFQIIQSVPMYRLRRYFPPDVRPGAQDPRPPVLMVHPMMMSADMWDVTRDDGAVGILHAAGIDPG
;
A
#
# COMPACT_ATOMS: atom_id res chain seq x y z
N MET A 1 37.32 5.04 30.33
CA MET A 1 36.54 4.93 29.07
C MET A 1 35.19 4.37 29.43
N ASP A 2 34.14 5.10 29.05
CA ASP A 2 32.76 4.92 29.51
C ASP A 2 32.00 3.98 28.54
N PHE A 3 31.49 2.86 29.04
CA PHE A 3 30.79 1.81 28.26
C PHE A 3 29.27 2.07 28.15
N SER A 4 28.81 3.27 28.49
CA SER A 4 27.39 3.67 28.44
C SER A 4 26.82 3.86 27.02
N ALA A 5 27.66 3.97 25.98
CA ALA A 5 27.21 4.33 24.63
C ALA A 5 26.59 3.18 23.80
N VAL A 6 26.67 1.92 24.27
CA VAL A 6 26.31 0.73 23.45
C VAL A 6 25.01 0.05 23.89
N THR A 7 24.40 0.46 25.01
CA THR A 7 23.23 -0.24 25.57
C THR A 7 21.87 0.26 25.06
N LYS A 8 21.77 1.50 24.55
CA LYS A 8 20.51 2.07 24.04
C LYS A 8 19.90 1.41 22.77
N PRO A 9 20.67 0.82 21.82
CA PRO A 9 20.07 0.23 20.62
C PRO A 9 19.38 -1.11 20.87
N VAL A 10 19.79 -1.84 21.92
CA VAL A 10 19.34 -3.22 22.18
C VAL A 10 17.93 -3.25 22.78
N GLU A 11 17.59 -2.27 23.62
CA GLU A 11 16.23 -2.16 24.21
C GLU A 11 15.15 -1.90 23.15
N ARG A 12 15.47 -1.18 22.06
CA ARG A 12 14.52 -0.92 20.96
C ARG A 12 14.28 -2.13 20.05
N LEU A 13 15.18 -3.10 20.01
CA LEU A 13 15.01 -4.33 19.22
C LEU A 13 14.06 -5.32 19.93
N LEU A 14 14.08 -5.33 21.27
CA LEU A 14 13.16 -6.14 22.08
C LEU A 14 11.70 -5.63 22.04
N ALA A 15 11.49 -4.33 21.85
CA ALA A 15 10.14 -3.75 21.78
C ALA A 15 9.34 -4.15 20.52
N THR A 16 9.99 -4.72 19.50
CA THR A 16 9.30 -5.20 18.27
C THR A 16 9.04 -6.72 18.30
N ALA A 17 9.51 -7.41 19.35
CA ALA A 17 9.42 -8.86 19.43
C ALA A 17 8.11 -9.39 20.05
N GLN A 18 7.30 -8.55 20.69
CA GLN A 18 6.08 -9.03 21.36
C GLN A 18 4.91 -9.30 20.40
N ASN A 19 4.85 -8.64 19.24
CA ASN A 19 3.75 -8.83 18.26
C ASN A 19 4.07 -9.85 17.16
N GLY A 20 5.33 -10.33 17.06
CA GLY A 20 5.76 -11.22 15.98
C GLY A 20 5.33 -12.68 16.16
N LEU A 21 5.10 -13.12 17.40
CA LEU A 21 4.77 -14.53 17.69
C LEU A 21 3.29 -14.87 17.48
N GLU A 22 2.38 -13.90 17.61
CA GLU A 22 0.96 -14.09 17.29
C GLU A 22 0.71 -14.21 15.78
N VAL A 23 1.47 -13.47 14.94
CA VAL A 23 1.38 -13.53 13.46
C VAL A 23 1.73 -14.92 12.91
N LEU A 24 2.63 -15.63 13.58
CA LEU A 24 3.03 -16.99 13.20
C LEU A 24 2.04 -18.06 13.69
N ARG A 25 1.40 -17.83 14.85
CA ARG A 25 0.45 -18.78 15.47
C ARG A 25 -0.91 -18.81 14.76
N TYR A 26 -1.33 -17.71 14.15
CA TYR A 26 -2.63 -17.60 13.46
C TYR A 26 -2.58 -17.83 11.94
N GLY A 27 -1.44 -18.28 11.39
CA GLY A 27 -1.41 -18.87 10.05
C GLY A 27 -1.32 -17.88 8.89
N GLY A 28 -0.30 -17.02 8.87
CA GLY A 28 0.09 -16.28 7.67
C GLY A 28 -0.86 -15.14 7.31
N LEU A 29 -0.31 -14.03 6.86
CA LEU A 29 -1.05 -12.83 6.45
C LEU A 29 -1.76 -13.01 5.09
N GLU A 30 -2.28 -14.20 4.79
CA GLU A 30 -3.11 -14.45 3.62
C GLU A 30 -4.60 -14.26 3.98
N THR A 31 -4.95 -13.05 4.37
CA THR A 31 -6.27 -12.54 3.97
C THR A 31 -6.23 -12.49 2.44
N GLY A 32 -6.85 -13.47 1.79
CA GLY A 32 -6.69 -13.81 0.37
C GLY A 32 -7.10 -12.77 -0.69
N SER A 33 -7.02 -11.47 -0.40
CA SER A 33 -7.05 -10.44 -1.43
C SER A 33 -5.63 -10.05 -1.81
N VAL A 34 -5.23 -10.41 -3.04
CA VAL A 34 -4.01 -9.86 -3.64
C VAL A 34 -4.30 -8.39 -3.96
N PRO A 35 -3.62 -7.41 -3.35
CA PRO A 35 -3.87 -6.01 -3.66
C PRO A 35 -3.58 -5.72 -5.13
N SER A 36 -4.26 -4.72 -5.67
CA SER A 36 -3.97 -4.20 -6.99
C SER A 36 -2.57 -3.59 -7.01
N PRO A 37 -1.78 -3.75 -8.09
CA PRO A 37 -0.47 -3.13 -8.16
C PRO A 37 -0.61 -1.60 -8.11
N PHE A 38 0.15 -0.94 -7.24
CA PHE A 38 0.17 0.52 -7.14
C PHE A 38 1.57 1.09 -6.86
N GLN A 39 1.74 2.37 -7.17
CA GLN A 39 2.92 3.16 -6.81
C GLN A 39 2.50 4.39 -6.02
N ILE A 40 3.23 4.73 -4.96
CA ILE A 40 3.07 6.04 -4.30
C ILE A 40 3.85 7.07 -5.11
N ILE A 41 3.13 7.97 -5.78
CA ILE A 41 3.74 8.99 -6.65
C ILE A 41 3.96 10.32 -5.92
N GLN A 42 3.32 10.50 -4.75
CA GLN A 42 3.53 11.66 -3.88
C GLN A 42 3.31 11.27 -2.41
N SER A 43 4.14 11.81 -1.52
CA SER A 43 4.00 11.64 -0.08
C SER A 43 4.30 12.96 0.62
N VAL A 44 3.27 13.55 1.21
CA VAL A 44 3.34 14.78 2.02
C VAL A 44 2.73 14.51 3.40
N PRO A 45 2.92 15.38 4.41
CA PRO A 45 2.38 15.11 5.76
C PRO A 45 0.87 14.83 5.79
N MET A 46 0.11 15.44 4.88
CA MET A 46 -1.35 15.31 4.83
C MET A 46 -1.83 14.05 4.10
N TYR A 47 -1.10 13.55 3.10
CA TYR A 47 -1.57 12.44 2.27
C TYR A 47 -0.44 11.70 1.55
N ARG A 48 -0.77 10.50 1.08
CA ARG A 48 -0.01 9.74 0.08
C ARG A 48 -0.89 9.48 -1.13
N LEU A 49 -0.41 9.82 -2.31
CA LEU A 49 -1.13 9.60 -3.57
C LEU A 49 -0.69 8.27 -4.18
N ARG A 50 -1.63 7.33 -4.36
CA ARG A 50 -1.39 6.02 -4.97
C ARG A 50 -1.86 6.06 -6.41
N ARG A 51 -0.99 5.68 -7.34
CA ARG A 51 -1.34 5.39 -8.73
C ARG A 51 -1.48 3.89 -8.90
N TYR A 52 -2.69 3.40 -9.17
CA TYR A 52 -2.91 1.98 -9.46
C TYR A 52 -2.58 1.67 -10.92
N PHE A 53 -2.18 0.44 -11.20
CA PHE A 53 -1.82 -0.05 -12.53
C PHE A 53 -0.94 0.94 -13.32
N PRO A 54 0.23 1.36 -12.79
CA PRO A 54 1.03 2.41 -13.38
C PRO A 54 1.32 2.09 -14.87
N PRO A 55 1.01 3.02 -15.80
CA PRO A 55 1.08 2.73 -17.22
C PRO A 55 2.54 2.57 -17.67
N ASP A 56 2.70 1.84 -18.78
CA ASP A 56 3.98 1.76 -19.47
C ASP A 56 4.36 3.13 -20.04
N VAL A 57 5.57 3.58 -19.75
CA VAL A 57 6.09 4.90 -20.17
C VAL A 57 7.05 4.82 -21.37
N ARG A 58 7.23 3.62 -21.94
CA ARG A 58 8.11 3.42 -23.11
C ARG A 58 7.51 4.05 -24.38
N PRO A 59 8.34 4.53 -25.33
CA PRO A 59 7.86 4.99 -26.63
C PRO A 59 7.00 3.93 -27.34
N GLY A 60 5.81 4.31 -27.79
CA GLY A 60 4.85 3.38 -28.41
C GLY A 60 3.94 2.62 -27.42
N ALA A 61 3.99 2.96 -26.13
CA ALA A 61 3.01 2.49 -25.16
C ALA A 61 1.60 3.00 -25.48
N GLN A 62 0.58 2.32 -24.93
CA GLN A 62 -0.82 2.72 -25.10
C GLN A 62 -1.07 4.15 -24.61
N ASP A 63 -2.00 4.83 -25.27
CA ASP A 63 -2.46 6.15 -24.83
C ASP A 63 -3.00 6.09 -23.40
N PRO A 64 -2.80 7.15 -22.59
CA PRO A 64 -3.31 7.21 -21.22
C PRO A 64 -4.83 7.05 -21.17
N ARG A 65 -5.30 6.20 -20.24
CA ARG A 65 -6.73 6.03 -19.95
C ARG A 65 -7.29 7.26 -19.22
N PRO A 66 -8.60 7.54 -19.31
CA PRO A 66 -9.22 8.63 -18.55
C PRO A 66 -9.00 8.45 -17.04
N PRO A 67 -8.52 9.46 -16.29
CA PRO A 67 -8.21 9.32 -14.87
C PRO A 67 -9.43 9.52 -13.97
N VAL A 68 -9.46 8.80 -12.84
CA VAL A 68 -10.40 9.01 -11.73
C VAL A 68 -9.59 9.18 -10.45
N LEU A 69 -9.85 10.25 -9.69
CA LEU A 69 -9.26 10.47 -8.38
C LEU A 69 -10.20 9.97 -7.29
N MET A 70 -9.77 9.02 -6.48
CA MET A 70 -10.55 8.47 -5.39
C MET A 70 -10.13 9.05 -4.04
N VAL A 71 -11.04 9.75 -3.38
CA VAL A 71 -10.81 10.37 -2.07
C VAL A 71 -11.61 9.63 -1.01
N HIS A 72 -10.92 9.00 -0.06
CA HIS A 72 -11.56 8.35 1.08
C HIS A 72 -11.79 9.33 2.24
N PRO A 73 -12.75 9.05 3.14
CA PRO A 73 -12.87 9.77 4.41
C PRO A 73 -11.58 9.68 5.23
N MET A 74 -11.32 10.69 6.07
CA MET A 74 -10.10 10.76 6.90
C MET A 74 -9.86 9.53 7.79
N MET A 75 -10.94 8.86 8.22
CA MET A 75 -10.90 7.68 9.09
C MET A 75 -10.75 6.35 8.33
N MET A 76 -10.64 6.40 7.01
CA MET A 76 -10.47 5.23 6.14
C MET A 76 -9.09 5.28 5.47
N SER A 77 -8.72 4.20 4.77
CA SER A 77 -7.56 4.15 3.88
C SER A 77 -8.00 3.92 2.44
N ALA A 78 -7.09 4.12 1.49
CA ALA A 78 -7.32 3.78 0.08
C ALA A 78 -7.61 2.28 -0.15
N ASP A 79 -7.35 1.42 0.84
CA ASP A 79 -7.65 -0.02 0.76
C ASP A 79 -9.17 -0.28 0.73
N MET A 80 -10.00 0.71 1.12
CA MET A 80 -11.46 0.62 0.97
C MET A 80 -11.91 0.48 -0.49
N TRP A 81 -11.10 0.98 -1.42
CA TRP A 81 -11.34 0.89 -2.87
C TRP A 81 -10.76 -0.37 -3.50
N ASP A 82 -9.87 -1.07 -2.78
CA ASP A 82 -9.09 -2.23 -3.23
C ASP A 82 -9.30 -3.43 -2.31
N VAL A 83 -10.56 -3.69 -1.93
CA VAL A 83 -10.94 -4.79 -1.04
C VAL A 83 -10.58 -6.17 -1.62
N THR A 84 -10.77 -6.33 -2.93
CA THR A 84 -10.25 -7.43 -3.76
C THR A 84 -9.82 -6.85 -5.10
N ARG A 85 -8.89 -7.54 -5.79
CA ARG A 85 -8.42 -7.09 -7.12
C ARG A 85 -9.53 -7.00 -8.14
N ASP A 86 -10.45 -7.97 -8.16
CA ASP A 86 -11.42 -8.09 -9.26
C ASP A 86 -12.76 -7.41 -8.93
N ASP A 87 -13.16 -7.37 -7.66
CA ASP A 87 -14.44 -6.79 -7.23
C ASP A 87 -14.28 -5.43 -6.52
N GLY A 88 -13.05 -5.00 -6.24
CA GLY A 88 -12.76 -3.66 -5.75
C GLY A 88 -13.01 -2.60 -6.82
N ALA A 89 -13.34 -1.38 -6.39
CA ALA A 89 -13.54 -0.24 -7.29
C ALA A 89 -12.31 0.00 -8.21
N VAL A 90 -11.10 -0.18 -7.67
CA VAL A 90 -9.84 -0.11 -8.43
C VAL A 90 -9.82 -1.11 -9.60
N GLY A 91 -10.17 -2.36 -9.33
CA GLY A 91 -10.24 -3.43 -10.34
C GLY A 91 -11.28 -3.18 -11.40
N ILE A 92 -12.50 -2.84 -10.97
CA ILE A 92 -13.64 -2.55 -11.84
C ILE A 92 -13.33 -1.38 -12.78
N LEU A 93 -12.77 -0.29 -12.26
CA LEU A 93 -12.37 0.87 -13.08
C LEU A 93 -11.28 0.49 -14.08
N HIS A 94 -10.27 -0.25 -13.65
CA HIS A 94 -9.20 -0.70 -14.52
C HIS A 94 -9.71 -1.61 -15.64
N ALA A 95 -10.60 -2.56 -15.34
CA ALA A 95 -11.24 -3.45 -16.30
C ALA A 95 -12.13 -2.69 -17.31
N ALA A 96 -12.75 -1.58 -16.86
CA ALA A 96 -13.53 -0.69 -17.70
C ALA A 96 -12.68 0.26 -18.58
N GLY A 97 -11.34 0.17 -18.53
CA GLY A 97 -10.46 1.03 -19.31
C GLY A 97 -10.30 2.45 -18.73
N ILE A 98 -10.54 2.62 -17.43
CA ILE A 98 -10.34 3.88 -16.69
C ILE A 98 -9.06 3.74 -15.85
N ASP A 99 -8.30 4.83 -15.65
CA ASP A 99 -7.10 4.88 -14.79
C ASP A 99 -7.52 5.22 -13.33
N PRO A 100 -7.47 4.27 -12.38
CA PRO A 100 -7.81 4.53 -10.99
C PRO A 100 -6.60 5.14 -10.24
N GLY A 101 -6.74 6.39 -9.79
CA GLY A 101 -5.68 7.15 -9.11
C GLY A 101 -6.12 7.89 -7.85
#